data_AF-A0AA45LEF9-F1
#
_entry.id   AF-A0AA45LEF9-F1
#
_cell.length_a   1.000
_cell.length_b   1.000
_cell.length_c   1.000
_cell.angle_alpha   90.00
_cell.angle_beta   90.00
_cell.angle_gamma   90.00
#
_symmetry.space_group_name_H-M   'P 1'
#
loop_
_entity.id
_entity.type
_entity.pdbx_description
1 polymer ?
#
loop_
_entity_poly.entity_id
_entity_poly.type
_entity_poly.pdbx_seq_one_letter_code
_entity_poly.pdbx_strand_id
1 'polypeptide(L)'
;MLSDAGMARMPARVFAALLATDSGALTSAELSERLRISPAAVSGAVRYLNQVNLVSREREAGTRREVYRIYDDAWYESLFRREQALINWEGALREGAEALAGTPAGARLDRTLAFTEFLERELTGLLERWRLHRKEHFTQ
;
A
#
# COMPACT_ATOMS: atom_id res chain seq x y z
N MET A 1 -3.05 5.89 16.10
CA MET A 1 -2.05 6.07 15.01
C MET A 1 -2.52 5.50 13.68
N LEU A 2 -2.57 4.18 13.45
CA LEU A 2 -3.04 3.62 12.15
C LEU A 2 -4.58 3.58 12.02
N SER A 3 -5.29 3.39 13.13
CA SER A 3 -6.76 3.41 13.15
C SER A 3 -7.36 4.77 12.77
N ASP A 4 -6.63 5.84 13.09
CA ASP A 4 -7.07 7.22 12.84
C ASP A 4 -6.79 7.64 11.39
N ALA A 5 -5.96 6.86 10.67
CA ALA A 5 -5.70 6.97 9.24
C ALA A 5 -6.69 6.14 8.39
N GLY A 6 -7.81 5.71 8.95
CA GLY A 6 -8.87 4.96 8.24
C GLY A 6 -8.67 3.44 8.16
N MET A 7 -7.60 2.90 8.77
CA MET A 7 -7.40 1.44 8.84
C MET A 7 -8.24 0.82 9.96
N ALA A 8 -8.92 -0.31 9.70
CA ALA A 8 -9.62 -1.03 10.75
C ALA A 8 -8.66 -1.47 11.87
N ARG A 9 -9.13 -1.44 13.13
CA ARG A 9 -8.30 -1.69 14.33
C ARG A 9 -7.52 -3.01 14.28
N MET A 10 -8.10 -4.08 13.74
CA MET A 10 -7.46 -5.40 13.73
C MET A 10 -6.29 -5.49 12.73
N PRO A 11 -6.46 -5.12 11.45
CA PRO A 11 -5.33 -4.91 10.53
C PRO A 11 -4.20 -4.07 11.12
N ALA A 12 -4.53 -2.95 11.78
CA ALA A 12 -3.53 -2.08 12.39
C ALA A 12 -2.70 -2.80 13.48
N ARG A 13 -3.35 -3.63 14.31
CA ARG A 13 -2.66 -4.43 15.34
C ARG A 13 -1.77 -5.51 14.73
N VAL A 14 -2.22 -6.20 13.68
CA VAL A 14 -1.42 -7.21 12.98
C VAL A 14 -0.20 -6.58 12.31
N PHE A 15 -0.36 -5.45 11.64
CA PHE A 15 0.74 -4.71 11.02
C PHE A 15 1.76 -4.24 12.05
N ALA A 16 1.31 -3.68 13.18
CA ALA A 16 2.19 -3.28 14.28
C ALA A 16 2.95 -4.46 14.90
N ALA A 17 2.31 -5.63 15.04
CA ALA A 17 2.99 -6.83 15.57
C ALA A 17 4.11 -7.31 14.65
N LEU A 18 3.88 -7.31 13.33
CA LEU A 18 4.90 -7.64 12.34
C LEU A 18 6.04 -6.62 12.34
N LEU A 19 5.74 -5.31 12.43
CA LEU A 19 6.76 -4.24 12.50
C LEU A 19 7.64 -4.36 13.75
N ALA A 20 7.06 -4.81 14.86
CA ALA A 20 7.75 -5.02 16.13
C ALA A 20 8.36 -6.43 16.26
N THR A 21 8.56 -7.14 15.15
CA THR A 21 9.24 -8.44 15.12
C THR A 21 10.53 -8.29 14.33
N ASP A 22 11.65 -8.71 14.90
CA ASP A 22 12.98 -8.55 14.28
C ASP A 22 13.08 -9.16 12.89
N SER A 23 12.40 -10.29 12.64
CA SER A 23 12.33 -10.95 11.34
C SER A 23 11.40 -10.26 10.32
N GLY A 24 10.58 -9.30 10.78
CA GLY A 24 9.48 -8.70 10.03
C GLY A 24 8.38 -9.70 9.63
N ALA A 25 8.39 -10.92 10.18
CA ALA A 25 7.56 -12.02 9.71
C ALA A 25 7.04 -12.92 10.84
N LEU A 26 5.75 -13.26 10.77
CA LEU A 26 5.07 -14.14 11.72
C LEU A 26 4.09 -15.08 11.02
N THR A 27 3.90 -16.27 11.56
CA THR A 27 2.87 -17.23 11.16
C THR A 27 1.50 -16.85 11.73
N SER A 28 0.44 -17.49 11.22
CA SER A 28 -0.92 -17.32 11.75
C SER A 28 -1.03 -17.72 13.23
N ALA A 29 -0.29 -18.75 13.65
CA ALA A 29 -0.28 -19.23 15.03
C ALA A 29 0.36 -18.20 15.96
N GLU A 30 1.54 -17.67 15.59
CA GLU A 30 2.25 -16.66 16.38
C GLU A 30 1.46 -15.35 16.46
N LEU A 31 0.81 -14.93 15.37
CA LEU A 31 -0.09 -13.76 15.38
C LEU A 31 -1.29 -13.98 16.32
N SER A 32 -1.90 -15.16 16.27
CA SER A 32 -3.03 -15.52 17.14
C SER A 32 -2.63 -15.49 18.62
N GLU A 33 -1.48 -16.06 18.94
CA GLU A 33 -0.92 -16.11 20.29
C GLU A 33 -0.54 -14.72 20.81
N ARG A 34 0.29 -13.99 20.06
CA ARG A 34 0.82 -12.68 20.47
C ARG A 34 -0.25 -11.62 20.62
N LEU A 35 -1.25 -11.63 19.74
CA LEU A 35 -2.35 -10.66 19.77
C LEU A 35 -3.56 -11.12 20.58
N ARG A 36 -3.57 -12.39 21.03
CA ARG A 36 -4.69 -13.06 21.71
C ARG A 36 -5.99 -12.94 20.91
N ILE A 37 -5.91 -13.33 19.64
CA ILE A 37 -7.03 -13.26 18.68
C ILE A 37 -7.25 -14.62 18.01
N SER A 38 -8.44 -14.81 17.44
CA SER A 38 -8.76 -16.06 16.74
C SER A 38 -8.07 -16.16 15.37
N PRO A 39 -7.85 -17.38 14.84
CA PRO A 39 -7.32 -17.58 13.49
C PRO A 39 -8.17 -16.89 12.40
N ALA A 40 -9.48 -16.79 12.61
CA ALA A 40 -10.38 -16.07 11.71
C ALA A 40 -10.12 -14.56 11.68
N ALA A 41 -9.85 -13.95 12.85
CA ALA A 41 -9.48 -12.54 12.94
C ALA A 41 -8.12 -12.25 12.28
N VAL A 42 -7.14 -13.16 12.44
CA VAL A 42 -5.87 -13.09 11.71
C VAL A 42 -6.10 -13.15 10.21
N SER A 43 -6.90 -14.11 9.75
CA SER A 43 -7.18 -14.32 8.33
C SER A 43 -7.84 -13.10 7.68
N GLY A 44 -8.82 -12.49 8.36
CA GLY A 44 -9.46 -11.26 7.91
C GLY A 44 -8.50 -10.07 7.86
N ALA A 45 -7.68 -9.90 8.91
CA ALA A 45 -6.72 -8.81 8.98
C ALA A 45 -5.62 -8.94 7.91
N VAL A 46 -5.03 -10.12 7.75
CA VAL A 46 -4.02 -10.39 6.73
C VAL A 46 -4.61 -10.26 5.32
N ARG A 47 -5.84 -10.73 5.08
CA ARG A 47 -6.50 -10.53 3.78
C ARG A 47 -6.57 -9.05 3.43
N TYR A 48 -7.00 -8.20 4.37
CA TYR A 48 -7.02 -6.76 4.17
C TYR A 48 -5.60 -6.20 3.96
N LEU A 49 -4.62 -6.56 4.78
CA LEU A 49 -3.25 -6.04 4.68
C LEU A 49 -2.57 -6.46 3.36
N ASN A 50 -2.77 -7.68 2.91
CA ASN A 50 -2.34 -8.14 1.59
C ASN A 50 -3.11 -7.41 0.50
N GLN A 51 -4.43 -7.20 0.68
CA GLN A 51 -5.19 -6.37 -0.23
C GLN A 51 -4.59 -4.98 -0.28
N VAL A 52 -4.23 -4.28 0.79
CA VAL A 52 -3.59 -2.95 0.70
C VAL A 52 -2.07 -3.00 0.50
N ASN A 53 -1.54 -4.15 0.09
CA ASN A 53 -0.12 -4.42 -0.18
C ASN A 53 0.86 -4.03 0.94
N LEU A 54 0.46 -4.18 2.21
CA LEU A 54 1.34 -3.95 3.36
C LEU A 54 2.05 -5.22 3.82
N VAL A 55 1.54 -6.40 3.45
CA VAL A 55 2.04 -7.71 3.88
C VAL A 55 2.01 -8.70 2.71
N SER A 56 3.08 -9.48 2.53
CA SER A 56 3.12 -10.65 1.65
C SER A 56 2.69 -11.91 2.40
N ARG A 57 2.13 -12.88 1.66
CA ARG A 57 1.84 -14.23 2.16
C ARG A 57 2.78 -15.20 1.47
N GLU A 58 3.74 -15.71 2.23
CA GLU A 58 4.79 -16.61 1.76
C GLU A 58 4.63 -18.00 2.39
N ARG A 59 5.32 -18.97 1.81
CA ARG A 59 5.51 -20.29 2.44
C ARG A 59 6.88 -20.35 3.07
N GLU A 60 6.91 -20.84 4.30
CA GLU A 60 8.18 -21.15 4.96
C GLU A 60 8.92 -22.25 4.18
N ALA A 61 10.21 -22.05 3.93
CA ALA A 61 11.02 -22.97 3.15
C ALA A 61 11.03 -24.36 3.80
N GLY A 62 10.63 -25.39 3.05
CA GLY A 62 10.58 -26.77 3.53
C GLY A 62 9.33 -27.12 4.34
N THR A 63 8.39 -26.20 4.57
CA THR A 63 7.11 -26.51 5.26
C THR A 63 5.89 -26.07 4.43
N ARG A 64 4.70 -26.51 4.86
CA ARG A 64 3.41 -26.02 4.32
C ARG A 64 2.86 -24.83 5.11
N ARG A 65 3.61 -24.30 6.08
CA ARG A 65 3.14 -23.22 6.93
C ARG A 65 3.21 -21.90 6.19
N GLU A 66 2.19 -21.09 6.41
CA GLU A 66 2.12 -19.76 5.86
C GLU A 66 2.77 -18.77 6.81
N VAL A 67 3.61 -17.92 6.25
CA VAL A 67 4.31 -16.84 6.93
C VAL A 67 3.84 -15.53 6.31
N TYR A 68 3.49 -14.59 7.18
CA TYR A 68 3.12 -13.25 6.79
C TYR A 68 4.29 -12.33 7.05
N ARG A 69 4.76 -11.64 6.02
CA ARG A 69 5.94 -10.79 6.08
C ARG A 69 5.55 -9.38 5.67
N ILE A 70 6.00 -8.37 6.40
CA ILE A 70 5.87 -7.00 5.91
C ILE A 70 6.72 -6.88 4.64
N TYR A 71 6.17 -6.24 3.61
CA TYR A 71 6.98 -5.83 2.47
C TYR A 71 8.06 -4.86 2.97
N ASP A 72 9.23 -5.40 3.27
CA ASP A 72 10.40 -4.65 3.67
C ASP A 72 10.69 -3.61 2.60
N ASP A 73 10.94 -2.36 3.00
CA ASP A 73 11.17 -1.20 2.13
C ASP A 73 10.25 -0.99 0.89
N ALA A 74 9.20 -1.80 0.73
CA ALA A 74 8.42 -1.90 -0.49
C ALA A 74 6.94 -1.65 -0.21
N TRP A 75 6.53 -1.46 1.05
CA TRP A 75 5.17 -1.08 1.39
C TRP A 75 4.84 0.33 0.88
N TYR A 76 5.76 1.31 0.97
CA TYR A 76 5.58 2.62 0.36
C TYR A 76 5.56 2.52 -1.17
N GLU A 77 6.50 1.79 -1.77
CA GLU A 77 6.51 1.51 -3.21
C GLU A 77 5.21 0.88 -3.71
N SER A 78 4.60 0.00 -2.93
CA SER A 78 3.38 -0.71 -3.30
C SER A 78 2.11 0.12 -3.09
N LEU A 79 2.09 1.04 -2.11
CA LEU A 79 1.06 2.07 -2.00
C LEU A 79 1.07 2.97 -3.24
N PHE A 80 2.25 3.45 -3.65
CA PHE A 80 2.37 4.34 -4.81
C PHE A 80 2.13 3.62 -6.14
N ARG A 81 2.56 2.37 -6.32
CA ARG A 81 2.21 1.55 -7.51
C ARG A 81 0.70 1.35 -7.66
N ARG A 82 -0.06 1.34 -6.55
CA ARG A 82 -1.52 1.27 -6.58
C ARG A 82 -2.18 2.61 -6.86
N GLU A 83 -1.65 3.70 -6.32
CA GLU A 83 -2.07 5.03 -6.74
C GLU A 83 -1.85 5.22 -8.24
N GLN A 84 -0.77 4.69 -8.81
CA GLN A 84 -0.55 4.69 -10.26
C GLN A 84 -1.67 3.97 -11.05
N ALA A 85 -2.18 2.85 -10.52
CA ALA A 85 -3.33 2.16 -11.11
C ALA A 85 -4.66 2.91 -10.90
N LEU A 86 -4.77 3.73 -9.85
CA LEU A 86 -5.89 4.66 -9.63
C LEU A 86 -5.76 5.94 -10.47
N ILE A 87 -4.55 6.28 -10.92
CA ILE A 87 -4.24 7.41 -11.81
C ILE A 87 -4.45 7.04 -13.28
N ASN A 88 -4.48 5.75 -13.62
CA ASN A 88 -4.80 5.23 -14.97
C ASN A 88 -6.27 5.44 -15.45
N TRP A 89 -6.94 6.48 -14.98
CA TRP A 89 -8.14 7.05 -15.61
C TRP A 89 -7.81 8.21 -16.55
N GLU A 90 -6.52 8.52 -16.73
CA GLU A 90 -6.02 9.60 -17.58
C GLU A 90 -6.63 9.53 -18.99
N GLY A 91 -6.68 8.34 -19.61
CA GLY A 91 -7.30 8.14 -20.92
C GLY A 91 -8.79 8.52 -20.93
N ALA A 92 -9.55 8.10 -19.92
CA ALA A 92 -10.97 8.44 -19.80
C ALA A 92 -11.20 9.93 -19.50
N LEU A 93 -10.34 10.56 -18.70
CA LEU A 93 -10.38 12.00 -18.44
C LEU A 93 -10.06 12.81 -19.70
N ARG A 94 -9.07 12.37 -20.48
CA ARG A 94 -8.67 12.99 -21.75
C ARG A 94 -9.79 12.88 -22.79
N GLU A 95 -10.31 11.67 -23.01
CA GLU A 95 -11.46 11.44 -23.90
C GLU A 95 -12.68 12.26 -23.49
N GLY A 96 -12.98 12.33 -22.19
CA GLY A 96 -14.10 13.12 -21.67
C GLY A 96 -13.89 14.63 -21.81
N ALA A 97 -12.66 15.12 -21.62
CA ALA A 97 -12.32 16.52 -21.80
C ALA A 97 -12.44 16.94 -23.26
N GLU A 98 -11.95 16.12 -24.19
CA GLU A 98 -12.09 16.33 -25.63
C GLU A 98 -13.57 16.31 -26.06
N ALA A 99 -14.34 15.34 -25.59
CA ALA A 99 -15.77 15.22 -25.90
C ALA A 99 -16.61 16.41 -25.41
N LEU A 100 -16.17 17.09 -24.33
CA LEU A 100 -16.88 18.22 -23.71
C LEU A 100 -16.14 19.56 -23.91
N ALA A 101 -15.27 19.65 -24.91
CA ALA A 101 -14.48 20.83 -25.20
C ALA A 101 -15.34 22.10 -25.36
N GLY A 102 -14.85 23.21 -24.80
CA GLY A 102 -15.56 24.50 -24.82
C GLY A 102 -16.70 24.63 -23.81
N THR A 103 -16.97 23.60 -23.00
CA THR A 103 -17.99 23.66 -21.93
C THR A 103 -17.35 23.83 -20.55
N PRO A 104 -18.09 24.33 -19.54
CA PRO A 104 -17.62 24.32 -18.15
C PRO A 104 -17.33 22.93 -17.59
N ALA A 105 -17.94 21.87 -18.16
CA ALA A 105 -17.67 20.49 -17.77
C ALA A 105 -16.32 20.00 -18.32
N GLY A 106 -16.03 20.29 -19.59
CA GLY A 106 -14.70 20.05 -20.18
C GLY A 106 -13.59 20.74 -19.40
N ALA A 107 -13.77 22.02 -19.05
CA ALA A 107 -12.80 22.77 -18.23
C ALA A 107 -12.61 22.23 -16.79
N ARG A 108 -13.56 21.44 -16.25
CA ARG A 108 -13.35 20.71 -15.00
C ARG A 108 -12.52 19.45 -15.24
N LEU A 109 -12.82 18.70 -16.29
CA LEU A 109 -12.08 17.50 -16.67
C LEU A 109 -10.61 17.83 -17.01
N ASP A 110 -10.36 18.91 -17.76
CA ASP A 110 -9.00 19.38 -18.06
C ASP A 110 -8.19 19.68 -16.80
N ARG A 111 -8.80 20.35 -15.81
CA ARG A 111 -8.13 20.64 -14.54
C ARG A 111 -7.85 19.40 -13.72
N THR A 112 -8.80 18.45 -13.71
CA THR A 112 -8.60 17.16 -13.05
C THR A 112 -7.49 16.37 -13.74
N LEU A 113 -7.48 16.32 -15.07
CA LEU A 113 -6.43 15.68 -15.86
C LEU A 113 -5.06 16.27 -15.55
N ALA A 114 -4.93 17.60 -15.62
CA ALA A 114 -3.67 18.29 -15.32
C ALA A 114 -3.18 18.05 -13.88
N PHE A 115 -4.10 17.98 -12.91
CA PHE A 115 -3.76 17.67 -11.53
C PHE A 115 -3.28 16.22 -11.37
N THR A 116 -3.94 15.27 -12.03
CA THR A 116 -3.55 13.86 -12.04
C THR A 116 -2.16 13.67 -12.67
N GLU A 117 -1.90 14.28 -13.83
CA GLU A 117 -0.57 14.28 -14.50
C GLU A 117 0.53 14.90 -13.61
N PHE A 118 0.19 15.98 -12.87
CA PHE A 118 1.11 16.58 -11.91
C PHE A 118 1.44 15.63 -10.75
N LEU A 119 0.41 15.02 -10.13
CA LEU A 119 0.58 14.10 -9.02
C LEU A 119 1.45 12.91 -9.40
N GLU A 120 1.18 12.26 -10.53
CA GLU A 120 1.97 11.12 -11.02
C GLU A 120 3.48 11.43 -11.09
N ARG A 121 3.81 12.58 -11.68
CA ARG A 121 5.20 13.02 -11.82
C ARG A 121 5.85 13.28 -10.45
N GLU A 122 5.16 13.99 -9.57
CA GLU A 122 5.70 14.32 -8.24
C GLU A 122 5.86 13.09 -7.35
N LEU A 123 4.91 12.15 -7.38
CA LEU A 123 4.98 10.90 -6.62
C LEU A 123 6.17 10.05 -7.07
N THR A 124 6.39 9.95 -8.38
CA THR A 124 7.55 9.24 -8.94
C THR A 124 8.87 9.87 -8.47
N GLY A 125 9.00 11.19 -8.56
CA GLY A 125 10.19 11.90 -8.09
C GLY A 125 10.40 11.83 -6.57
N LEU A 126 9.31 11.87 -5.79
CA LEU A 126 9.37 11.72 -4.33
C LEU A 126 9.92 10.36 -3.92
N LEU A 127 9.46 9.29 -4.57
CA LEU A 127 9.95 7.93 -4.34
C LEU A 127 11.43 7.78 -4.65
N GLU A 128 11.90 8.34 -5.77
CA GLU A 128 13.31 8.31 -6.13
C GLU A 128 14.18 9.00 -5.06
N ARG A 129 13.77 10.19 -4.62
CA ARG A 129 14.46 10.91 -3.53
C ARG A 129 14.47 10.11 -2.23
N TRP A 130 13.35 9.45 -1.89
CA TRP A 130 13.29 8.60 -0.72
C TRP A 130 14.25 7.41 -0.82
N ARG A 131 14.31 6.72 -1.97
CA ARG A 131 15.25 5.61 -2.19
C ARG A 131 16.71 6.05 -2.01
N LEU A 132 17.07 7.24 -2.52
CA LEU A 132 18.41 7.80 -2.35
C LEU A 132 18.70 8.11 -0.88
N HIS A 133 17.81 8.84 -0.21
CA HIS A 133 17.92 9.14 1.21
C HIS A 133 18.08 7.86 2.04
N ARG A 134 17.34 6.80 1.70
CA ARG A 134 17.44 5.54 2.44
C ARG A 134 18.80 4.87 2.31
N LYS A 135 19.37 4.85 1.10
CA LYS A 135 20.72 4.32 0.87
C LYS A 135 21.77 5.09 1.65
N GLU A 136 21.62 6.40 1.78
CA GLU A 136 22.56 7.26 2.51
C GLU A 136 22.46 7.08 4.04
N HIS A 137 21.27 6.80 4.56
CA HIS A 137 21.00 6.86 6.01
C HIS A 137 20.75 5.51 6.69
N PHE A 138 20.39 4.45 5.96
CA PHE A 138 19.97 3.17 6.56
C PHE A 138 20.70 1.95 5.97
N THR A 139 21.82 2.15 5.25
CA THR A 139 22.65 1.03 4.81
C THR A 139 23.58 0.58 5.95
N GLN A 140 23.14 -0.43 6.70
CA GLN A 140 23.99 -1.38 7.45
C GLN A 140 23.63 -2.80 7.05
#